data_AF-A0A975SMU3-F1
#
_entry.id   AF-A0A975SMU3-F1
#
_cell.length_a   1.000
_cell.length_b   1.000
_cell.length_c   1.000
_cell.angle_alpha   90.00
_cell.angle_beta   90.00
_cell.angle_gamma   90.00
#
_symmetry.space_group_name_H-M   'P 1'
#
loop_
_entity.id
_entity.type
_entity.pdbx_description
1 polymer ?
#
loop_
_entity_poly.entity_id
_entity_poly.type
_entity_poly.pdbx_seq_one_letter_code
_entity_poly.pdbx_strand_id
1 'polypeptide(L)'
;MTREKKIDFEKIFSDFSDYLGSDSVKSRIAPLQLMSKVEDYITKEFSCFVFDKYRGELFSYLNYGGEGERKFDVVFFRRLNGGKDCCKENFEAIKIYELKYFGNIHRTSTRRSAIDEHGESLKDLKRQLLSKVGDAHYKIKTNIPLIGDLCGFVIVSYARDSKDIKKKEDYFKEFCDKAKKFGFSGYYKEDFLRPVYDDVSVDVLGKEYFVSMRIGALKIKN
;
A
#
# COMPACT_ATOMS: atom_id res chain seq x y z
N MET A 1 6.26 -33.68 12.42
CA MET A 1 6.86 -32.35 12.19
C MET A 1 6.48 -31.86 10.80
N THR A 2 5.37 -31.15 10.68
CA THR A 2 5.02 -30.40 9.46
C THR A 2 5.99 -29.22 9.36
N ARG A 3 6.80 -29.16 8.30
CA ARG A 3 7.62 -27.97 8.00
C ARG A 3 6.68 -26.77 7.96
N GLU A 4 6.91 -25.78 8.80
CA GLU A 4 6.18 -24.52 8.72
C GLU A 4 6.35 -23.95 7.31
N LYS A 5 5.23 -23.74 6.61
CA LYS A 5 5.24 -23.15 5.28
C LYS A 5 5.65 -21.70 5.45
N LYS A 6 6.89 -21.38 5.06
CA LYS A 6 7.39 -20.00 5.07
C LYS A 6 6.48 -19.15 4.18
N ILE A 7 5.91 -18.09 4.75
CA ILE A 7 5.06 -17.17 4.02
C ILE A 7 5.96 -16.23 3.21
N ASP A 8 5.75 -16.23 1.91
CA ASP A 8 6.49 -15.39 0.98
C ASP A 8 5.70 -14.11 0.68
N PHE A 9 6.00 -13.07 1.45
CA PHE A 9 5.35 -11.77 1.28
C PHE A 9 5.74 -11.04 -0.01
N GLU A 10 6.90 -11.34 -0.60
CA GLU A 10 7.25 -10.81 -1.92
C GLU A 10 6.29 -11.40 -2.97
N LYS A 11 6.06 -12.71 -2.92
CA LYS A 11 5.10 -13.36 -3.82
C LYS A 11 3.67 -12.86 -3.57
N ILE A 12 3.26 -12.66 -2.32
CA ILE A 12 1.95 -12.05 -2.00
C ILE A 12 1.82 -10.69 -2.68
N PHE A 13 2.82 -9.82 -2.52
CA PHE A 13 2.83 -8.48 -3.09
C PHE A 13 2.82 -8.51 -4.63
N SER A 14 3.61 -9.40 -5.23
CA SER A 14 3.66 -9.63 -6.68
C SER A 14 2.29 -10.05 -7.21
N ASP A 15 1.72 -11.12 -6.65
CA ASP A 15 0.44 -11.66 -7.12
C ASP A 15 -0.70 -10.65 -6.87
N PHE A 16 -0.61 -9.83 -5.82
CA PHE A 16 -1.59 -8.75 -5.59
C PHE A 16 -1.49 -7.65 -6.65
N SER A 17 -0.29 -7.27 -7.07
CA SER A 17 -0.09 -6.35 -8.21
C SER A 17 -0.79 -6.88 -9.46
N ASP A 18 -0.62 -8.17 -9.75
CA ASP A 18 -1.19 -8.81 -10.94
C ASP A 18 -2.73 -8.90 -10.81
N TYR A 19 -3.24 -9.21 -9.61
CA TYR A 19 -4.67 -9.17 -9.29
C TYR A 19 -5.29 -7.79 -9.53
N LEU A 20 -4.65 -6.72 -9.06
CA LEU A 20 -5.12 -5.34 -9.27
C LEU A 20 -5.14 -4.95 -10.77
N GLY A 21 -4.24 -5.54 -11.58
CA GLY A 21 -4.16 -5.33 -13.02
C GLY A 21 -5.19 -6.11 -13.85
N SER A 22 -5.84 -7.12 -13.26
CA SER A 22 -6.87 -7.92 -13.93
C SER A 22 -8.06 -7.06 -14.34
N ASP A 23 -8.70 -7.36 -15.48
CA ASP A 23 -9.73 -6.51 -16.06
C ASP A 23 -10.93 -6.25 -15.14
N SER A 24 -11.32 -7.25 -14.34
CA SER A 24 -12.44 -7.14 -13.40
C SER A 24 -12.14 -6.24 -12.20
N VAL A 25 -10.87 -6.14 -11.78
CA VAL A 25 -10.44 -5.29 -10.66
C VAL A 25 -10.07 -3.90 -11.17
N LYS A 26 -9.28 -3.84 -12.24
CA LYS A 26 -8.85 -2.61 -12.92
C LYS A 26 -10.02 -1.72 -13.30
N SER A 27 -11.10 -2.28 -13.86
CA SER A 27 -12.31 -1.53 -14.23
C SER A 27 -13.03 -0.88 -13.05
N ARG A 28 -12.89 -1.43 -11.83
CA ARG A 28 -13.42 -0.86 -10.58
C ARG A 28 -12.49 0.19 -9.98
N ILE A 29 -11.17 -0.03 -10.04
CA ILE A 29 -10.17 0.84 -9.40
C ILE A 29 -9.87 2.09 -10.23
N ALA A 30 -9.80 1.97 -11.56
CA ALA A 30 -9.40 3.07 -12.43
C ALA A 30 -10.24 4.34 -12.22
N PRO A 31 -11.59 4.26 -12.13
CA PRO A 31 -12.41 5.44 -11.82
C PRO A 31 -12.21 5.99 -10.40
N LEU A 32 -11.90 5.14 -9.41
CA LEU A 32 -11.71 5.57 -8.02
C LEU A 32 -10.48 6.47 -7.82
N GLN A 33 -9.48 6.38 -8.71
CA GLN A 33 -8.32 7.28 -8.69
C GLN A 33 -8.71 8.74 -8.93
N LEU A 34 -9.79 8.99 -9.69
CA LEU A 34 -10.32 10.32 -9.96
C LEU A 34 -11.21 10.84 -8.81
N MET A 35 -11.61 9.96 -7.88
CA MET A 35 -12.55 10.26 -6.79
C MET A 35 -11.89 10.34 -5.40
N SER A 36 -10.55 10.29 -5.31
CA SER A 36 -9.78 10.34 -4.06
C SER A 36 -10.11 9.26 -3.02
N LYS A 37 -10.77 8.15 -3.41
CA LYS A 37 -11.21 7.06 -2.51
C LYS A 37 -10.47 5.73 -2.71
N VAL A 38 -9.42 5.74 -3.51
CA VAL A 38 -8.77 4.49 -3.94
C VAL A 38 -7.94 3.81 -2.85
N GLU A 39 -7.42 4.58 -1.87
CA GLU A 39 -6.58 4.06 -0.79
C GLU A 39 -7.30 3.04 0.11
N ASP A 40 -8.45 3.41 0.66
CA ASP A 40 -9.29 2.52 1.50
C ASP A 40 -9.77 1.30 0.71
N TYR A 41 -10.13 1.50 -0.56
CA TYR A 41 -10.56 0.40 -1.44
C TYR A 41 -9.43 -0.62 -1.66
N ILE A 42 -8.24 -0.17 -2.06
CA ILE A 42 -7.10 -1.06 -2.31
C ILE A 42 -6.66 -1.76 -1.02
N THR A 43 -6.71 -1.08 0.12
CA THR A 43 -6.35 -1.66 1.42
C THR A 43 -7.28 -2.83 1.79
N LYS A 44 -8.59 -2.66 1.59
CA LYS A 44 -9.59 -3.73 1.79
C LYS A 44 -9.42 -4.86 0.77
N GLU A 45 -9.21 -4.54 -0.50
CA GLU A 45 -8.94 -5.55 -1.54
C GLU A 45 -7.68 -6.36 -1.22
N PHE A 46 -6.63 -5.74 -0.69
CA PHE A 46 -5.41 -6.46 -0.29
C PHE A 46 -5.68 -7.46 0.83
N SER A 47 -6.48 -7.03 1.81
CA SER A 47 -6.89 -7.86 2.94
C SER A 47 -7.71 -9.08 2.49
N CYS A 48 -8.72 -8.85 1.63
CA CYS A 48 -9.53 -9.91 1.05
C CYS A 48 -8.69 -10.85 0.17
N PHE A 49 -7.83 -10.31 -0.68
CA PHE A 49 -6.95 -11.09 -1.56
C PHE A 49 -6.08 -12.06 -0.76
N VAL A 50 -5.45 -11.59 0.32
CA VAL A 50 -4.63 -12.46 1.17
C VAL A 50 -5.50 -13.48 1.91
N PHE A 51 -6.64 -13.06 2.46
CA PHE A 51 -7.56 -13.97 3.14
C PHE A 51 -7.99 -15.12 2.22
N ASP A 52 -8.44 -14.82 1.01
CA ASP A 52 -8.91 -15.82 0.04
C ASP A 52 -7.78 -16.74 -0.41
N LYS A 53 -6.62 -16.17 -0.75
CA LYS A 53 -5.46 -16.93 -1.23
C LYS A 53 -4.93 -17.91 -0.20
N TYR A 54 -5.01 -17.56 1.09
CA TYR A 54 -4.57 -18.39 2.20
C TYR A 54 -5.74 -19.06 2.94
N ARG A 55 -6.96 -18.99 2.41
CA ARG A 55 -8.18 -19.59 2.98
C ARG A 55 -8.36 -19.30 4.48
N GLY A 56 -8.07 -18.06 4.88
CA GLY A 56 -8.17 -17.60 6.26
C GLY A 56 -7.03 -18.04 7.20
N GLU A 57 -5.98 -18.73 6.72
CA GLU A 57 -4.78 -19.00 7.51
C GLU A 57 -4.01 -17.71 7.84
N LEU A 58 -4.13 -16.71 6.97
CA LEU A 58 -3.66 -15.34 7.19
C LEU A 58 -4.85 -14.41 7.31
N PHE A 59 -4.89 -13.68 8.42
CA PHE A 59 -5.89 -12.66 8.68
C PHE A 59 -5.19 -11.30 8.77
N SER A 60 -5.78 -10.29 8.16
CA SER A 60 -5.31 -8.91 8.25
C SER A 60 -6.22 -8.07 9.13
N TYR A 61 -5.64 -7.36 10.10
CA TYR A 61 -6.33 -6.29 10.80
C TYR A 61 -5.97 -4.95 10.15
N LEU A 62 -7.00 -4.15 9.86
CA LEU A 62 -6.86 -2.80 9.35
C LEU A 62 -6.98 -1.81 10.51
N ASN A 63 -5.94 -1.02 10.73
CA ASN A 63 -6.00 0.10 11.67
C ASN A 63 -6.13 1.40 10.91
N TYR A 64 -7.24 2.09 11.14
CA TYR A 64 -7.45 3.45 10.70
C TYR A 64 -6.90 4.35 11.80
N GLY A 65 -6.04 5.31 11.46
CA GLY A 65 -5.51 6.27 12.41
C GLY A 65 -6.60 7.01 13.22
N GLY A 66 -6.18 7.75 14.24
CA GLY A 66 -7.10 8.58 15.02
C GLY A 66 -7.80 9.66 14.18
N GLU A 67 -8.71 10.40 14.80
CA GLU A 67 -9.37 11.53 14.15
C GLU A 67 -8.33 12.54 13.62
N GLY A 68 -8.36 12.80 12.31
CA GLY A 68 -7.40 13.68 11.63
C GLY A 68 -6.11 13.01 11.13
N GLU A 69 -5.87 11.73 11.46
CA GLU A 69 -4.71 10.98 10.97
C GLU A 69 -5.04 10.23 9.67
N ARG A 70 -4.25 10.47 8.61
CA ARG A 70 -4.29 9.65 7.38
C ARG A 70 -3.31 8.49 7.50
N LYS A 71 -3.69 7.52 8.34
CA LYS A 71 -2.89 6.33 8.63
C LYS A 71 -3.70 5.08 8.33
N PHE A 72 -3.09 4.16 7.59
CA PHE A 72 -3.66 2.88 7.23
C PHE A 72 -2.63 1.78 7.48
N ASP A 73 -2.75 1.09 8.60
CA ASP A 73 -1.89 -0.06 8.88
C ASP A 73 -2.58 -1.35 8.46
N VAL A 74 -1.86 -2.23 7.78
CA VAL A 74 -2.25 -3.63 7.55
C VAL A 74 -1.34 -4.53 8.35
N VAL A 75 -1.89 -5.20 9.37
CA VAL A 75 -1.15 -6.18 10.16
C VAL A 75 -1.62 -7.58 9.81
N PHE A 76 -0.70 -8.43 9.35
CA PHE A 76 -0.97 -9.84 9.07
C PHE A 76 -0.66 -10.71 10.28
N PHE A 77 -1.62 -11.57 10.62
CA PHE A 77 -1.50 -12.56 11.68
C PHE A 77 -1.51 -13.97 11.11
N ARG A 78 -0.71 -14.85 11.72
CA ARG A 78 -0.75 -16.30 11.49
C ARG A 78 -1.18 -17.01 12.76
N ARG A 79 -1.97 -18.08 12.61
CA ARG A 79 -2.33 -18.94 13.75
C ARG A 79 -1.15 -19.81 14.18
N LEU A 80 -0.87 -19.84 15.49
CA LEU A 80 0.06 -20.77 16.12
C LEU A 80 -0.65 -22.12 16.35
N ASN A 81 0.04 -23.22 16.06
CA ASN A 81 -0.53 -24.57 16.17
C ASN A 81 -1.01 -24.89 17.60
N GLY A 82 -2.24 -25.40 17.74
CA GLY A 82 -2.72 -26.02 18.99
C GLY A 82 -3.88 -25.32 19.70
N GLY A 83 -4.19 -24.07 19.34
CA GLY A 83 -5.27 -23.33 19.99
C GLY A 83 -6.66 -23.69 19.49
N LYS A 84 -7.43 -24.52 20.21
CA LYS A 84 -8.87 -24.71 19.91
C LYS A 84 -9.72 -23.48 20.23
N ASP A 85 -9.21 -22.59 21.09
CA ASP A 85 -9.88 -21.34 21.44
C ASP A 85 -9.45 -20.18 20.54
N CYS A 86 -10.44 -19.58 19.90
CA CYS A 86 -10.37 -18.33 19.13
C CYS A 86 -10.05 -17.09 20.00
N CYS A 87 -9.96 -17.26 21.31
CA CYS A 87 -9.85 -16.18 22.27
C CYS A 87 -8.41 -16.10 22.81
N LYS A 88 -7.66 -15.14 22.26
CA LYS A 88 -6.55 -14.38 22.89
C LYS A 88 -5.10 -14.89 22.83
N GLU A 89 -4.75 -16.13 22.51
CA GLU A 89 -3.34 -16.58 22.69
C GLU A 89 -2.69 -17.34 21.52
N ASN A 90 -3.32 -17.42 20.35
CA ASN A 90 -2.86 -18.30 19.28
C ASN A 90 -2.51 -17.60 17.97
N PHE A 91 -2.14 -16.31 18.00
CA PHE A 91 -1.79 -15.57 16.80
C PHE A 91 -0.50 -14.79 16.99
N GLU A 92 0.36 -14.84 15.99
CA GLU A 92 1.55 -14.01 15.91
C GLU A 92 1.40 -13.00 14.77
N ALA A 93 1.81 -11.76 14.99
CA ALA A 93 1.91 -10.79 13.90
C ALA A 93 3.20 -11.09 13.12
N ILE A 94 3.06 -11.29 11.81
CA ILE A 94 4.18 -11.70 10.94
C ILE A 94 4.60 -10.63 9.95
N LYS A 95 3.77 -9.60 9.73
CA LYS A 95 4.05 -8.51 8.79
C LYS A 95 3.20 -7.30 9.08
N ILE A 96 3.80 -6.12 8.93
CA ILE A 96 3.10 -4.84 9.03
C ILE A 96 3.39 -4.01 7.77
N TYR A 97 2.33 -3.51 7.13
CA TYR A 97 2.43 -2.50 6.09
C TYR A 97 1.83 -1.19 6.58
N GLU A 98 2.60 -0.11 6.51
CA GLU A 98 2.09 1.26 6.60
C GLU A 98 1.73 1.71 5.18
N LEU A 99 0.45 1.92 4.90
CA LEU A 99 -0.03 2.21 3.56
C LEU A 99 -0.12 3.72 3.31
N LYS A 100 0.33 4.16 2.12
CA LYS A 100 0.26 5.54 1.67
C LYS A 100 -0.14 5.67 0.22
N TYR A 101 -1.14 6.50 -0.03
CA TYR A 101 -1.54 6.91 -1.37
C TYR A 101 -0.88 8.23 -1.82
N PHE A 102 -0.35 8.22 -3.03
CA PHE A 102 0.23 9.38 -3.72
C PHE A 102 -0.51 9.57 -5.05
N GLY A 103 -1.21 10.69 -5.21
CA GLY A 103 -1.89 11.05 -6.46
C GLY A 103 -1.33 12.34 -7.05
N ASN A 104 -1.40 12.53 -8.36
CA ASN A 104 -1.12 13.82 -9.00
C ASN A 104 -2.37 14.71 -9.15
N ILE A 105 -3.57 14.13 -8.96
CA ILE A 105 -4.83 14.86 -8.95
C ILE A 105 -5.28 15.06 -7.50
N HIS A 106 -5.05 16.27 -6.99
CA HIS A 106 -5.54 16.70 -5.69
C HIS A 106 -6.37 17.98 -5.82
N ARG A 107 -7.68 17.84 -5.52
CA ARG A 107 -8.68 18.90 -5.32
C ARG A 107 -8.93 19.74 -6.57
N THR A 108 -10.20 19.94 -6.89
CA THR A 108 -10.73 20.74 -8.01
C THR A 108 -10.32 22.23 -8.02
N SER A 109 -9.35 22.65 -7.21
CA SER A 109 -8.82 24.01 -7.17
C SER A 109 -7.39 24.06 -7.70
N THR A 110 -7.24 24.42 -8.97
CA THR A 110 -5.99 24.74 -9.70
C THR A 110 -5.23 25.95 -9.14
N ARG A 111 -5.52 26.42 -7.92
CA ARG A 111 -5.02 27.67 -7.34
C ARG A 111 -4.03 27.53 -6.19
N ARG A 112 -3.72 26.31 -5.74
CA ARG A 112 -2.57 26.10 -4.85
C ARG A 112 -1.47 25.50 -5.68
N SER A 113 -0.35 26.23 -5.78
CA SER A 113 0.94 25.67 -6.16
C SER A 113 1.05 24.28 -5.53
N ALA A 114 1.38 23.28 -6.35
CA ALA A 114 1.62 21.93 -5.88
C ALA A 114 2.62 22.01 -4.72
N ILE A 115 2.11 21.92 -3.49
CA ILE A 115 2.94 21.64 -2.32
C ILE A 115 3.66 20.35 -2.69
N ASP A 116 4.92 20.18 -2.27
CA ASP A 116 5.66 18.93 -2.50
C ASP A 116 4.99 17.79 -1.72
N GLU A 117 3.87 17.29 -2.24
CA GLU A 117 2.98 16.32 -1.62
C GLU A 117 3.66 14.97 -1.51
N HIS A 118 4.52 14.64 -2.48
CA HIS A 118 5.46 13.53 -2.38
C HIS A 118 6.40 13.72 -1.19
N GLY A 119 7.04 14.89 -1.07
CA GLY A 119 7.98 15.18 0.00
C GLY A 119 7.37 15.07 1.39
N GLU A 120 6.24 15.71 1.63
CA GLU A 120 5.58 15.67 2.94
C GLU A 120 5.03 14.28 3.26
N SER A 121 4.42 13.58 2.29
CA SER A 121 3.91 12.22 2.51
C SER A 121 5.02 11.19 2.70
N LEU A 122 6.18 11.36 2.04
CA LEU A 122 7.36 10.50 2.26
C LEU A 122 8.04 10.79 3.61
N LYS A 123 8.09 12.05 4.07
CA LYS A 123 8.54 12.39 5.42
C LYS A 123 7.62 11.79 6.49
N ASP A 124 6.30 11.87 6.27
CA ASP A 124 5.29 11.27 7.14
C ASP A 124 5.47 9.75 7.24
N LEU A 125 5.58 9.07 6.09
CA LEU A 125 5.87 7.64 6.03
C LEU A 125 7.18 7.30 6.76
N LYS A 126 8.24 8.07 6.55
CA LYS A 126 9.52 7.86 7.23
C LYS A 126 9.37 7.96 8.75
N ARG A 127 8.64 8.98 9.22
CA ARG A 127 8.36 9.17 10.65
C ARG A 127 7.62 7.96 11.23
N GLN A 128 6.60 7.47 10.54
CA GLN A 128 5.80 6.30 10.98
C GLN A 128 6.60 5.00 10.98
N LEU A 129 7.48 4.80 9.99
CA LEU A 129 8.34 3.62 9.94
C LEU A 129 9.47 3.67 10.99
N LEU A 130 9.90 4.86 11.42
CA LEU A 130 10.91 5.04 12.49
C LEU A 130 10.30 5.05 13.90
N SER A 131 9.04 5.45 14.06
CA SER A 131 8.35 5.35 15.34
C SER A 131 8.22 3.86 15.69
N LYS A 132 9.07 3.40 16.61
CA LYS A 132 9.10 2.01 17.08
C LYS A 132 7.67 1.54 17.39
N VAL A 133 7.34 0.32 16.98
CA VAL A 133 6.11 -0.44 17.29
C VAL A 133 6.03 -0.78 18.80
N GLY A 134 6.55 0.09 19.67
CA GLY A 134 6.76 -0.15 21.11
C GLY A 134 5.48 -0.05 21.93
N ASP A 135 4.47 0.64 21.40
CA ASP A 135 3.13 0.73 21.96
C ASP A 135 2.12 0.42 20.87
N ALA A 136 2.16 -0.81 20.35
CA ALA A 136 1.34 -1.19 19.23
C ALA A 136 -0.16 -1.02 19.59
N HIS A 137 -0.79 -0.03 18.95
CA HIS A 137 -2.18 0.45 19.06
C HIS A 137 -3.27 -0.59 18.77
N TYR A 138 -2.93 -1.88 18.78
CA TYR A 138 -3.81 -2.98 18.46
C TYR A 138 -4.37 -3.53 19.78
N LYS A 139 -5.70 -3.65 19.89
CA LYS A 139 -6.38 -4.23 21.07
C LYS A 139 -6.08 -5.72 21.30
N ILE A 140 -5.11 -6.28 20.59
CA ILE A 140 -4.68 -7.67 20.65
C ILE A 140 -3.25 -7.66 21.18
N LYS A 141 -3.02 -8.28 22.34
CA LYS A 141 -1.67 -8.53 22.85
C LYS A 141 -0.96 -9.48 21.90
N THR A 142 -0.09 -8.96 21.06
CA THR A 142 0.78 -9.76 20.20
C THR A 142 2.22 -9.59 20.64
N ASN A 143 2.93 -10.69 20.86
CA ASN A 143 4.39 -10.68 20.97
C ASN A 143 4.95 -10.42 19.57
N ILE A 144 5.09 -9.15 19.20
CA ILE A 144 5.72 -8.75 17.93
C ILE A 144 7.23 -8.66 18.18
N PRO A 145 8.07 -9.48 17.54
CA PRO A 145 9.50 -9.23 17.51
C PRO A 145 9.73 -7.96 16.69
N LEU A 146 9.89 -6.83 17.39
CA LEU A 146 10.19 -5.55 16.78
C LEU A 146 11.55 -5.60 16.05
N ILE A 147 11.59 -5.01 14.84
CA ILE A 147 12.76 -4.68 14.02
C ILE A 147 13.03 -5.71 12.90
N GLY A 148 12.28 -5.59 11.79
CA GLY A 148 12.53 -6.29 10.52
C GLY A 148 11.34 -6.32 9.57
N ASP A 149 10.11 -6.38 10.10
CA ASP A 149 8.91 -6.73 9.33
C ASP A 149 7.98 -5.56 8.97
N LEU A 150 8.30 -4.34 9.40
CA LEU A 150 7.57 -3.13 9.04
C LEU A 150 8.04 -2.58 7.68
N CYS A 151 7.10 -2.27 6.79
CA CYS A 151 7.41 -1.66 5.49
C CYS A 151 6.32 -0.72 5.02
N GLY A 152 6.68 0.25 4.18
CA GLY A 152 5.72 1.16 3.58
C GLY A 152 5.09 0.55 2.33
N PHE A 153 3.78 0.34 2.29
CA PHE A 153 3.06 0.03 1.07
C PHE A 153 2.63 1.33 0.40
N VAL A 154 3.28 1.70 -0.70
CA VAL A 154 2.92 2.89 -1.46
C VAL A 154 2.06 2.55 -2.67
N ILE A 155 1.02 3.34 -2.87
CA ILE A 155 0.19 3.35 -4.09
C ILE A 155 0.45 4.68 -4.77
N VAL A 156 0.99 4.66 -5.98
CA VAL A 156 1.31 5.87 -6.75
C VAL A 156 0.42 5.89 -7.98
N SER A 157 -0.43 6.91 -8.06
CA SER A 157 -1.49 7.08 -9.04
C SER A 157 -1.24 8.33 -9.86
N TYR A 158 -1.36 8.17 -11.16
CA TYR A 158 -1.21 9.26 -12.10
C TYR A 158 -2.42 9.31 -13.04
N ALA A 159 -3.02 10.48 -13.17
CA ALA A 159 -4.18 10.72 -13.99
C ALA A 159 -4.01 12.01 -14.81
N ARG A 160 -4.42 11.98 -16.07
CA ARG A 160 -4.30 13.10 -17.01
C ARG A 160 -5.46 13.12 -18.01
N ASP A 161 -5.73 14.27 -18.60
CA ASP A 161 -6.77 14.48 -19.61
C ASP A 161 -6.23 14.59 -21.05
N SER A 162 -4.95 14.28 -21.25
CA SER A 162 -4.28 14.21 -22.56
C SER A 162 -3.34 13.00 -22.60
N LYS A 163 -3.03 12.46 -23.78
CA LYS A 163 -2.13 11.29 -23.91
C LYS A 163 -0.63 11.62 -23.85
N ASP A 164 -0.21 12.51 -22.96
CA ASP A 164 1.22 12.82 -22.76
C ASP A 164 1.91 11.74 -21.90
N ILE A 165 2.57 10.79 -22.58
CA ILE A 165 3.27 9.66 -21.94
C ILE A 165 4.49 10.14 -21.13
N LYS A 166 5.17 11.20 -21.58
CA LYS A 166 6.43 11.65 -20.96
C LYS A 166 6.19 12.16 -19.54
N LYS A 167 5.14 12.97 -19.34
CA LYS A 167 4.78 13.50 -18.02
C LYS A 167 4.43 12.40 -17.01
N LYS A 168 3.83 11.30 -17.45
CA LYS A 168 3.55 10.13 -16.59
C LYS A 168 4.85 9.52 -16.08
N GLU A 169 5.79 9.24 -16.99
CA GLU A 169 7.08 8.66 -16.61
C GLU A 169 7.91 9.59 -15.72
N ASP A 170 7.92 10.89 -16.05
CA ASP A 170 8.59 11.92 -15.25
C ASP A 170 8.02 11.96 -13.81
N TYR A 171 6.69 11.86 -13.65
CA TYR A 171 6.04 11.81 -12.33
C TYR A 171 6.46 10.60 -11.49
N PHE A 172 6.41 9.39 -12.05
CA PHE A 172 6.83 8.19 -11.31
C PHE A 172 8.33 8.18 -11.01
N LYS A 173 9.15 8.70 -11.93
CA LYS A 173 10.59 8.88 -11.73
C LYS A 173 10.85 9.88 -10.60
N GLU A 174 10.15 11.01 -10.58
CA GLU A 174 10.25 12.01 -9.52
C GLU A 174 9.92 11.43 -8.14
N PHE A 175 8.86 10.62 -8.04
CA PHE A 175 8.54 9.89 -6.82
C PHE A 175 9.72 9.00 -6.36
N CYS A 176 10.25 8.18 -7.25
CA CYS A 176 11.37 7.27 -6.95
C CYS A 176 12.63 8.05 -6.51
N ASP A 177 12.97 9.13 -7.21
CA ASP A 177 14.13 9.98 -6.91
C ASP A 177 13.96 10.67 -5.55
N LYS A 178 12.77 11.18 -5.23
CA LYS A 178 12.44 11.74 -3.91
C LYS A 178 12.52 10.69 -2.82
N ALA A 179 11.94 9.50 -3.02
CA ALA A 179 11.99 8.43 -2.05
C ALA A 179 13.45 8.02 -1.74
N LYS A 180 14.30 7.87 -2.77
CA LYS A 180 15.74 7.66 -2.60
C LYS A 180 16.39 8.78 -1.78
N LYS A 181 16.09 10.05 -2.09
CA LYS A 181 16.61 11.22 -1.37
C LYS A 181 16.20 11.23 0.12
N PHE A 182 15.02 10.73 0.45
CA PHE A 182 14.57 10.58 1.84
C PHE A 182 15.15 9.36 2.56
N GLY A 183 15.98 8.55 1.89
CA GLY A 183 16.65 7.38 2.45
C GLY A 183 15.83 6.10 2.34
N PHE A 184 14.85 6.03 1.44
CA PHE A 184 14.14 4.79 1.16
C PHE A 184 14.93 3.88 0.21
N SER A 185 14.57 2.60 0.24
CA SER A 185 14.89 1.57 -0.76
C SER A 185 13.68 0.66 -0.93
N GLY A 186 13.60 -0.07 -2.04
CA GLY A 186 12.56 -1.08 -2.17
C GLY A 186 12.78 -2.22 -1.16
N TYR A 187 11.68 -2.70 -0.59
CA TYR A 187 11.68 -3.74 0.44
C TYR A 187 11.96 -5.11 -0.18
N TYR A 188 11.27 -5.43 -1.29
CA TYR A 188 11.38 -6.70 -2.00
C TYR A 188 12.36 -6.69 -3.18
N LYS A 189 12.44 -5.57 -3.90
CA LYS A 189 13.30 -5.40 -5.07
C LYS A 189 13.97 -4.03 -5.04
N GLU A 190 15.03 -3.82 -5.82
CA GLU A 190 15.63 -2.49 -5.96
C GLU A 190 14.68 -1.49 -6.62
N ASP A 191 13.80 -1.99 -7.50
CA ASP A 191 12.74 -1.21 -8.12
C ASP A 191 11.69 -0.82 -7.08
N PHE A 192 11.50 0.49 -6.91
CA PHE A 192 10.58 1.06 -5.93
C PHE A 192 9.11 0.79 -6.27
N LEU A 193 8.80 0.77 -7.56
CA LEU A 193 7.44 0.77 -8.08
C LEU A 193 7.28 -0.31 -9.15
N ARG A 194 6.30 -1.17 -8.95
CA ARG A 194 5.81 -2.13 -9.94
C ARG A 194 4.59 -1.56 -10.66
N PRO A 195 4.52 -1.64 -12.00
CA PRO A 195 3.32 -1.26 -12.72
C PRO A 195 2.16 -2.21 -12.41
N VAL A 196 0.97 -1.64 -12.23
CA VAL A 196 -0.29 -2.39 -12.13
C VAL A 196 -1.05 -2.29 -13.43
N TYR A 197 -1.24 -1.07 -13.92
CA TYR A 197 -1.75 -0.78 -15.26
C TYR A 197 -1.32 0.62 -15.70
N ASP A 198 -1.29 0.82 -17.01
CA ASP A 198 -0.94 2.08 -17.64
C ASP A 198 -2.06 2.53 -18.59
N ASP A 199 -2.30 3.83 -18.57
CA ASP A 199 -3.10 4.56 -19.56
C ASP A 199 -4.51 4.00 -19.80
N VAL A 200 -5.15 3.52 -18.73
CA VAL A 200 -6.54 3.08 -18.76
C VAL A 200 -7.44 4.31 -18.99
N SER A 201 -8.25 4.25 -20.04
CA SER A 201 -9.26 5.28 -20.32
C SER A 201 -10.43 5.16 -19.34
N VAL A 202 -10.83 6.30 -18.77
CA VAL A 202 -11.97 6.44 -17.88
C VAL A 202 -12.76 7.67 -18.32
N ASP A 203 -14.03 7.50 -18.66
CA ASP A 203 -14.95 8.62 -18.88
C ASP A 203 -15.58 9.03 -17.54
N VAL A 204 -15.48 10.32 -17.22
CA VAL A 204 -16.19 10.93 -16.10
C VAL A 204 -16.92 12.16 -16.60
N LEU A 205 -18.26 12.09 -16.55
CA LEU A 205 -19.15 13.18 -16.96
C LEU A 205 -18.89 13.66 -18.41
N GLY A 206 -18.59 12.75 -19.34
CA GLY A 206 -18.34 13.06 -20.74
C GLY A 206 -16.94 13.60 -21.04
N LYS A 207 -16.02 13.54 -20.07
CA LYS A 207 -14.60 13.86 -20.24
C LYS A 207 -13.76 12.59 -20.05
N GLU A 208 -12.92 12.31 -21.04
CA GLU A 208 -11.96 11.21 -21.01
C GLU A 208 -10.72 11.56 -20.17
N TYR A 209 -10.33 10.63 -19.30
CA TYR A 209 -9.10 10.67 -18.52
C TYR A 209 -8.30 9.39 -18.76
N PHE A 210 -6.98 9.49 -18.70
CA PHE A 210 -6.06 8.36 -18.73
C PHE A 210 -5.42 8.20 -17.36
N VAL A 211 -5.62 7.05 -16.74
CA VAL A 211 -5.13 6.76 -15.40
C VAL A 211 -4.13 5.60 -15.41
N SER A 212 -3.10 5.70 -14.59
CA SER A 212 -2.01 4.73 -14.45
C SER A 212 -1.69 4.54 -12.98
N MET A 213 -1.42 3.31 -12.58
CA MET A 213 -1.16 2.98 -11.19
C MET A 213 0.09 2.11 -11.07
N ARG A 214 0.93 2.46 -10.10
CA ARG A 214 2.06 1.65 -9.66
C ARG A 214 1.96 1.41 -8.15
N ILE A 215 2.47 0.27 -7.70
CA ILE A 215 2.57 -0.04 -6.28
C ILE A 215 4.00 -0.35 -5.87
N GLY A 216 4.36 -0.03 -4.64
CA GLY A 216 5.69 -0.27 -4.09
C GLY A 216 5.65 -0.76 -2.65
N ALA A 217 6.68 -1.49 -2.26
CA ALA A 217 6.98 -1.79 -0.87
C ALA A 217 8.32 -1.14 -0.52
N LEU A 218 8.36 -0.26 0.47
CA LEU A 218 9.52 0.56 0.82
C LEU A 218 10.06 0.18 2.22
N LYS A 219 11.38 0.28 2.39
CA LYS A 219 12.07 0.29 3.69
C LYS A 219 13.01 1.48 3.79
N ILE A 220 13.33 1.87 5.01
CA ILE A 220 14.39 2.84 5.27
C ILE A 220 15.74 2.11 5.12
N LYS A 221 16.69 2.73 4.41
CA LYS A 221 18.08 2.26 4.36
C LYS A 221 18.71 2.47 5.73
N ASN A 222 19.23 1.39 6.32
CA ASN A 222 20.08 1.46 7.51
C ASN A 222 21.44 2.06 7.14
#